data_AF-A0A3G9GHA3-F1
#
_entry.id   AF-A0A3G9GHA3-F1
#
_cell.length_a   1.000
_cell.length_b   1.000
_cell.length_c   1.000
_cell.angle_alpha   90.00
_cell.angle_beta   90.00
_cell.angle_gamma   90.00
#
_symmetry.space_group_name_H-M   'P 1'
#
loop_
_entity.id
_entity.type
_entity.pdbx_description
1 polymer ?
#
loop_
_entity_poly.entity_id
_entity_poly.type
_entity_poly.pdbx_seq_one_letter_code
_entity_poly.pdbx_strand_id
1 'polypeptide(L)'
;MLVIVLENAPPRLRGRMAIWLLEIRAGVYVGNYSRKVRDYLWGQVEAGIEEGNAVMAWQASNEAGFDFVTLGKNRRMPVEFDGARLVSFHPPDSLDQE
;
A
#
# COMPACT_ATOMS: atom_id res chain seq x y z
N MET A 1 3.44 -0.10 -14.23
CA MET A 1 3.97 0.71 -13.10
C MET A 1 3.33 0.28 -11.79
N LEU A 2 4.06 0.31 -10.68
CA LEU A 2 3.55 0.06 -9.32
C LEU A 2 4.14 1.05 -8.30
N VAL A 3 3.37 1.32 -7.26
CA VAL A 3 3.76 2.17 -6.12
C VAL A 3 3.40 1.42 -4.83
N ILE A 4 4.32 1.38 -3.88
CA ILE A 4 4.07 0.89 -2.52
C ILE A 4 4.31 2.04 -1.54
N VAL A 5 3.32 2.31 -0.69
CA VAL A 5 3.39 3.28 0.40
C VAL A 5 3.39 2.50 1.72
N LEU A 6 4.35 2.78 2.59
CA LEU A 6 4.51 2.17 3.90
C LEU A 6 4.48 3.24 5.00
N GLU A 7 3.60 3.06 5.99
CA GLU A 7 3.51 3.88 7.19
C GLU A 7 3.78 3.02 8.43
N ASN A 8 4.53 3.57 9.39
CA ASN A 8 4.95 2.85 10.61
C ASN A 8 5.58 1.46 10.36
N ALA A 9 6.16 1.25 9.17
CA ALA A 9 6.79 -0.01 8.81
C ALA A 9 8.18 -0.18 9.46
N PRO A 10 8.53 -1.39 9.92
CA PRO A 10 9.84 -1.69 10.50
C PRO A 10 11.01 -1.41 9.53
N PRO A 11 12.20 -0.99 10.01
CA PRO A 11 13.35 -0.71 9.16
C PRO A 11 13.75 -1.88 8.25
N ARG A 12 13.54 -3.12 8.71
CA ARG A 12 13.83 -4.33 7.93
C ARG A 12 12.98 -4.43 6.66
N LEU A 13 11.71 -4.03 6.72
CA LEU A 13 10.82 -4.05 5.56
C LEU A 13 11.18 -2.93 4.59
N ARG A 14 11.52 -1.74 5.10
CA ARG A 14 12.00 -0.61 4.28
C ARG A 14 13.24 -1.02 3.47
N GLY A 15 14.24 -1.59 4.13
CA GLY A 15 15.42 -2.12 3.48
C GLY A 15 15.10 -3.21 2.45
N ARG A 16 14.15 -4.11 2.76
CA ARG A 16 13.68 -5.15 1.82
C ARG A 16 13.04 -4.57 0.56
N MET A 17 12.21 -3.51 0.68
CA MET A 17 11.59 -2.83 -0.45
C MET A 17 12.63 -2.11 -1.32
N ALA A 18 13.61 -1.45 -0.70
CA ALA A 18 14.67 -0.73 -1.38
C ALA A 18 15.60 -1.61 -2.25
N ILE A 19 15.59 -2.94 -2.07
CA ILE A 19 16.31 -3.87 -2.95
C ILE A 19 15.72 -3.87 -4.37
N TRP A 20 14.41 -3.67 -4.50
CA TRP A 20 13.69 -3.81 -5.77
C TRP A 20 13.11 -2.50 -6.29
N LEU A 21 12.81 -1.56 -5.39
CA LEU A 21 12.05 -0.36 -5.70
C LEU A 21 12.86 0.89 -5.34
N LEU A 22 12.63 1.97 -6.07
CA LEU A 22 13.22 3.26 -5.76
C LEU A 22 12.38 3.98 -4.70
N GLU A 23 12.96 4.30 -3.56
CA GLU A 23 12.32 5.12 -2.53
C GLU A 23 12.43 6.62 -2.89
N ILE A 24 11.34 7.22 -3.37
CA ILE A 24 11.33 8.63 -3.82
C ILE A 24 10.97 9.61 -2.69
N ARG A 25 10.34 9.10 -1.64
CA ARG A 25 10.04 9.77 -0.36
C ARG A 25 10.01 8.71 0.74
N ALA A 26 10.10 9.14 1.99
CA ALA A 26 10.05 8.23 3.13
C ALA A 26 8.81 7.32 3.07
N GLY A 27 9.02 6.02 2.93
CA GLY A 27 7.95 5.03 2.79
C GLY A 27 7.28 4.96 1.43
N VAL A 28 7.69 5.74 0.43
CA VAL A 28 7.08 5.75 -0.92
C VAL A 28 8.05 5.14 -1.93
N TYR A 29 7.72 3.94 -2.39
CA TYR A 29 8.52 3.11 -3.27
C TYR A 29 7.86 3.00 -4.65
N VAL A 30 8.65 3.19 -5.72
CA VAL A 30 8.15 3.12 -7.10
C VAL A 30 8.94 2.11 -7.91
N GLY A 31 8.25 1.36 -8.78
CA GLY A 31 8.86 0.43 -9.71
C GLY A 31 7.98 0.07 -10.90
N ASN A 32 8.51 -0.73 -11.83
CA ASN A 32 7.74 -1.25 -12.95
C ASN A 32 8.03 -2.74 -13.14
N TYR A 33 7.11 -3.58 -12.67
CA TYR A 33 7.29 -5.03 -12.62
C TYR A 33 6.04 -5.78 -13.08
N SER A 34 6.24 -7.04 -13.46
CA SER A 34 5.15 -7.94 -13.85
C SER A 34 4.26 -8.31 -12.66
N ARG A 35 3.06 -8.82 -12.94
CA ARG A 35 2.13 -9.33 -11.93
C ARG A 35 2.79 -10.30 -10.94
N LYS A 36 3.59 -11.25 -11.44
CA LYS A 36 4.28 -12.23 -10.59
C LYS A 36 5.21 -11.56 -9.57
N VAL A 37 5.99 -10.58 -10.00
CA VAL A 37 6.93 -9.87 -9.10
C VAL A 37 6.17 -8.94 -8.16
N ARG A 38 5.11 -8.27 -8.62
CA ARG A 38 4.22 -7.48 -7.76
C ARG A 38 3.62 -8.35 -6.65
N ASP A 39 3.07 -9.51 -6.99
CA ASP A 39 2.44 -10.42 -6.01
C ASP A 39 3.49 -10.94 -5.01
N TYR A 40 4.72 -11.22 -5.46
CA TYR A 40 5.84 -11.54 -4.58
C TYR A 40 6.21 -10.39 -3.63
N LEU A 41 6.35 -9.15 -4.14
CA LEU A 41 6.66 -7.98 -3.33
C LEU A 41 5.57 -7.73 -2.28
N TRP A 42 4.30 -7.91 -2.66
CA TRP A 42 3.18 -7.80 -1.73
C TRP A 42 3.26 -8.82 -0.60
N GLY A 43 3.59 -10.08 -0.90
CA GLY A 43 3.81 -11.10 0.14
C GLY A 43 4.95 -10.74 1.11
N GLN A 44 5.98 -10.01 0.66
CA GLN A 44 7.02 -9.49 1.56
C GLN A 44 6.49 -8.38 2.48
N VAL A 45 5.59 -7.53 1.98
CA VAL A 45 4.91 -6.51 2.77
C VAL A 45 4.01 -7.16 3.82
N GLU A 46 3.17 -8.12 3.41
CA GLU A 46 2.30 -8.89 4.31
C GLU A 46 3.06 -9.54 5.46
N ALA A 47 4.20 -10.18 5.16
CA ALA A 47 5.03 -10.83 6.17
C ALA A 47 5.82 -9.86 7.06
N GLY A 48 5.98 -8.60 6.64
CA GLY A 48 6.94 -7.67 7.25
C GLY A 48 6.35 -6.41 7.89
N ILE A 49 5.06 -6.13 7.71
CA ILE A 49 4.46 -4.83 8.05
C ILE A 49 4.28 -4.61 9.57
N GLU A 50 4.10 -5.69 10.34
CA GLU A 50 3.80 -5.65 11.78
C GLU A 50 2.60 -4.73 12.09
N GLU A 51 2.73 -3.82 13.06
CA GLU A 51 1.70 -2.83 13.43
C GLU A 51 1.64 -1.63 12.48
N GLY A 52 2.38 -1.68 11.36
CA GLY A 52 2.33 -0.67 10.32
C GLY A 52 1.10 -0.80 9.42
N ASN A 53 1.02 0.08 8.44
CA ASN A 53 0.05 -0.03 7.36
C ASN A 53 0.70 0.21 6.00
N ALA A 54 0.09 -0.35 4.95
CA ALA A 54 0.62 -0.28 3.61
C ALA A 54 -0.49 -0.11 2.57
N VAL A 55 -0.14 0.54 1.47
CA VAL A 55 -0.94 0.58 0.24
C VAL A 55 -0.06 0.17 -0.91
N MET A 56 -0.53 -0.72 -1.78
CA MET A 56 0.10 -1.00 -3.07
C MET A 56 -0.88 -0.64 -4.18
N ALA A 57 -0.46 0.26 -5.07
CA ALA A 57 -1.19 0.59 -6.29
C ALA A 57 -0.40 0.12 -7.52
N TRP A 58 -1.08 -0.33 -8.56
CA TRP A 58 -0.46 -0.76 -9.81
C TRP A 58 -1.36 -0.44 -11.01
N GLN A 59 -0.73 -0.34 -12.17
CA GLN A 59 -1.45 -0.15 -13.43
C GLN A 59 -2.29 -1.39 -13.78
N ALA A 60 -3.58 -1.19 -14.05
CA ALA A 60 -4.54 -2.24 -14.33
C ALA A 60 -5.35 -1.92 -15.60
N SER A 61 -5.85 -2.95 -16.27
CA SER A 61 -6.71 -2.81 -17.46
C SER A 61 -8.18 -2.66 -17.03
N ASN A 62 -8.48 -1.60 -16.28
CA ASN A 62 -9.83 -1.20 -15.86
C ASN A 62 -10.06 0.28 -16.23
N GLU A 63 -11.25 0.80 -15.98
CA GLU A 63 -11.62 2.18 -16.35
C GLU A 63 -10.74 3.24 -15.67
N ALA A 64 -10.36 3.02 -14.40
CA ALA A 64 -9.49 3.92 -13.66
C ALA A 64 -8.02 3.89 -14.16
N GLY A 65 -7.62 2.86 -14.92
CA GLY A 65 -6.24 2.63 -15.37
C GLY A 65 -5.30 2.12 -14.28
N PHE A 66 -5.79 1.92 -13.06
CA PHE A 66 -5.05 1.37 -11.93
C PHE A 66 -5.96 0.61 -10.97
N ASP A 67 -5.34 -0.20 -10.12
CA ASP A 67 -6.00 -0.80 -8.98
C ASP A 67 -5.06 -0.76 -7.77
N PHE A 68 -5.61 -0.94 -6.57
CA PHE A 68 -4.85 -0.90 -5.33
C PHE A 68 -5.40 -1.85 -4.27
N VAL A 69 -4.52 -2.25 -3.35
CA VAL A 69 -4.86 -2.96 -2.11
C VAL A 69 -4.26 -2.24 -0.91
N THR A 70 -4.83 -2.48 0.27
CA THR A 70 -4.36 -1.95 1.54
C THR A 70 -4.09 -3.08 2.53
N LEU A 71 -3.21 -2.85 3.49
CA LEU A 71 -2.89 -3.74 4.60
C LEU A 71 -2.72 -2.94 5.89
N GLY A 72 -3.14 -3.52 7.00
CA GLY A 72 -3.08 -2.86 8.31
C GLY A 72 -4.21 -1.84 8.50
N LYS A 73 -4.23 -1.22 9.69
CA LYS A 73 -5.25 -0.22 10.05
C LYS A 73 -4.82 1.15 9.53
N ASN A 74 -5.71 1.81 8.79
CA ASN A 74 -5.60 3.21 8.41
C ASN A 74 -7.00 3.83 8.41
N ARG A 75 -7.10 5.15 8.56
CA ARG A 75 -8.37 5.85 8.42
C ARG A 75 -8.82 5.95 6.96
N ARG A 76 -7.91 5.77 6.01
CA ARG A 76 -8.18 5.72 4.56
C ARG A 76 -8.30 4.28 4.12
N MET A 77 -9.54 3.80 4.02
CA MET A 77 -9.84 2.41 3.64
C MET A 77 -10.50 2.33 2.28
N PRO A 78 -10.20 1.29 1.47
CA PRO A 78 -10.83 1.09 0.18
C PRO A 78 -12.33 0.83 0.37
N VAL A 79 -13.15 1.45 -0.47
CA VAL A 79 -14.59 1.23 -0.54
C VAL A 79 -15.01 1.06 -1.99
N GLU A 80 -15.91 0.11 -2.24
CA GLU A 80 -16.53 -0.04 -3.55
C GLU A 80 -17.78 0.85 -3.60
N PHE A 81 -17.87 1.71 -4.61
CA PHE A 81 -19.02 2.60 -4.83
C PHE A 81 -19.37 2.60 -6.31
N ASP A 82 -20.56 2.10 -6.65
CA ASP A 82 -21.06 1.98 -8.03
C ASP A 82 -20.06 1.32 -9.01
N GLY A 83 -19.34 0.29 -8.54
CA GLY A 83 -18.34 -0.44 -9.34
C GLY A 83 -16.98 0.27 -9.49
N ALA A 84 -16.78 1.39 -8.80
CA ALA A 84 -15.49 2.07 -8.67
C ALA A 84 -14.88 1.82 -7.30
N ARG A 85 -13.59 1.49 -7.26
CA ARG A 85 -12.82 1.40 -6.02
C ARG A 85 -12.32 2.79 -5.61
N LEU A 86 -12.89 3.33 -4.54
CA LEU A 86 -12.57 4.64 -3.96
C LEU A 86 -11.94 4.49 -2.57
N VAL A 87 -11.72 5.62 -1.89
CA VAL A 87 -11.18 5.67 -0.53
C VAL A 87 -12.18 6.39 0.38
N SER A 88 -12.65 5.67 1.40
CA SER A 88 -13.40 6.26 2.51
C SER A 88 -12.41 6.80 3.55
N PHE A 89 -12.67 8.01 4.06
CA PHE A 89 -11.88 8.59 5.14
C PHE A 89 -12.67 8.56 6.44
N HIS A 90 -12.33 7.62 7.31
CA HIS A 90 -12.98 7.42 8.60
C HIS A 90 -12.59 8.51 9.61
N PRO A 91 -13.48 8.83 10.56
CA PRO A 91 -13.15 9.68 11.69
C PRO A 91 -11.98 9.09 12.50
N PRO A 92 -11.28 9.89 13.32
CA PRO A 92 -10.32 9.36 14.28
C PRO A 92 -11.01 8.36 15.21
N ASP A 93 -10.26 7.34 15.67
CA ASP A 93 -10.79 6.42 16.67
C ASP A 93 -11.10 7.21 17.96
N SER A 94 -12.19 6.86 18.66
CA SER A 94 -12.60 7.58 19.87
C SER A 94 -11.57 7.52 21.01
N LEU A 95 -10.58 6.62 20.91
CA LEU A 95 -9.46 6.46 21.85
C LEU A 95 -8.32 7.46 21.63
N ASP A 96 -8.29 8.16 20.49
CA ASP A 96 -7.32 9.23 20.21
C ASP A 96 -7.78 10.60 20.75
N GLN A 97 -8.88 10.63 21.52
CA GLN A 97 -9.48 11.85 22.08
C GLN A 97 -9.09 12.12 23.55
N GLU A 98 -8.16 11.34 24.13
CA GLU A 98 -7.62 11.56 25.48
C GLU A 98 -6.22 12.21 25.47
#